data_AF-A0A0D8Y5V8-F1
#
_entry.id   AF-A0A0D8Y5V8-F1
#
_cell.length_a   1.000
_cell.length_b   1.000
_cell.length_c   1.000
_cell.angle_alpha   90.00
_cell.angle_beta   90.00
_cell.angle_gamma   90.00
#
_symmetry.space_group_name_H-M   'P 1'
#
loop_
_entity.id
_entity.type
_entity.pdbx_description
1 polymer ?
#
loop_
_entity_poly.entity_id
_entity_poly.type
_entity_poly.pdbx_seq_one_letter_code
_entity_poly.pdbx_strand_id
1 'polypeptide(L)'
;MIEAESLDVALVVSALLFVFVVNSVAFYPFAVFCFIELLTLFVAVLHGRRPSLGILLIYIALEIGKALAAITLALITVLYDHDKDCKITECNIFEFSPMERFRFFWFLIAKAALSMFVCLVAMAVSRCRYFLQ
;
A
#
# COMPACT_ATOMS: atom_id res chain seq x y z
N MET A 1 12.70 10.12 -0.36
CA MET A 1 12.57 8.65 -0.53
C MET A 1 12.39 8.00 0.83
N ILE A 2 13.43 7.92 1.68
CA ILE A 2 13.31 7.31 3.03
C ILE A 2 12.25 8.01 3.90
N GLU A 3 12.19 9.34 3.88
CA GLU A 3 11.17 10.10 4.65
C GLU A 3 9.74 9.80 4.19
N ALA A 4 9.52 9.70 2.87
CA ALA A 4 8.21 9.37 2.30
C ALA A 4 7.81 7.92 2.67
N GLU A 5 8.71 6.95 2.49
CA GLU A 5 8.46 5.57 2.89
C GLU A 5 8.19 5.43 4.40
N SER A 6 8.91 6.19 5.23
CA SER A 6 8.70 6.15 6.67
C SER A 6 7.32 6.67 7.08
N LEU A 7 6.78 7.64 6.35
CA LEU A 7 5.43 8.16 6.55
C LEU A 7 4.39 7.12 6.12
N ASP A 8 4.59 6.47 4.97
CA ASP A 8 3.70 5.39 4.48
C ASP A 8 3.66 4.20 5.45
N VAL A 9 4.83 3.77 5.95
CA VAL A 9 4.92 2.74 7.00
C VAL A 9 4.17 3.18 8.26
N ALA A 10 4.38 4.40 8.74
CA ALA A 10 3.71 4.91 9.93
C ALA A 10 2.18 4.93 9.75
N LEU A 11 1.70 5.30 8.57
CA LEU A 11 0.28 5.34 8.24
C LEU A 11 -0.33 3.92 8.18
N VAL A 12 0.37 2.94 7.61
CA VAL A 12 -0.08 1.54 7.58
C VAL A 12 -0.03 0.89 8.96
N VAL A 13 1.02 1.14 9.74
CA VAL A 13 1.13 0.64 11.13
C VAL A 13 0.02 1.22 11.99
N SER A 14 -0.27 2.51 11.86
CA SER A 14 -1.36 3.17 12.57
C SER A 14 -2.72 2.58 12.19
N ALA A 15 -2.95 2.34 10.88
CA ALA A 15 -4.17 1.70 10.40
C ALA A 15 -4.29 0.24 10.88
N LEU A 16 -3.19 -0.52 10.89
CA LEU A 16 -3.15 -1.88 11.40
C LEU A 16 -3.50 -1.95 12.89
N LEU A 17 -2.91 -1.06 13.70
CA LEU A 17 -3.21 -0.97 15.14
C LEU A 17 -4.67 -0.57 15.38
N PHE A 18 -5.21 0.36 14.60
CA PHE A 18 -6.62 0.75 14.69
C PHE A 18 -7.55 -0.43 14.38
N VAL A 19 -7.29 -1.15 13.29
CA VAL A 19 -8.09 -2.30 12.85
C VAL A 19 -7.97 -3.47 13.83
N PHE A 20 -6.82 -3.64 14.47
CA PHE A 20 -6.61 -4.60 15.55
C PHE A 20 -7.46 -4.26 16.78
N VAL A 21 -7.46 -3.00 17.23
CA VAL A 21 -8.27 -2.56 18.39
C VAL A 21 -9.77 -2.73 18.14
N VAL A 22 -10.23 -2.52 16.91
CA VAL A 22 -11.63 -2.67 16.51
C VAL A 22 -12.00 -4.13 16.20
N ASN A 23 -11.05 -5.08 16.28
CA ASN A 23 -11.24 -6.50 15.92
C ASN A 23 -11.88 -6.69 14.53
N SER A 24 -11.47 -5.88 13.56
CA SER A 24 -12.05 -5.90 12.21
C SER A 24 -11.33 -6.90 11.31
N VAL A 25 -12.08 -7.53 10.39
CA VAL A 25 -11.58 -8.56 9.46
C VAL A 25 -10.52 -8.00 8.49
N ALA A 26 -10.42 -6.67 8.36
CA ALA A 26 -9.38 -6.00 7.59
C ALA A 26 -7.97 -6.19 8.16
N PHE A 27 -7.81 -6.79 9.35
CA PHE A 27 -6.51 -6.98 9.98
C PHE A 27 -5.52 -7.72 9.07
N TYR A 28 -5.95 -8.82 8.45
CA TYR A 28 -5.10 -9.64 7.57
C TYR A 28 -4.56 -8.88 6.36
N PRO A 29 -5.39 -8.20 5.53
CA PRO A 29 -4.86 -7.41 4.43
C PRO A 29 -3.94 -6.27 4.89
N PHE A 30 -4.27 -5.58 5.99
CA PHE A 30 -3.39 -4.55 6.55
C PHE A 30 -2.04 -5.10 7.04
N ALA A 31 -2.02 -6.31 7.60
CA ALA A 31 -0.79 -6.95 8.04
C ALA A 31 0.13 -7.30 6.86
N VAL A 32 -0.45 -7.80 5.76
CA VAL A 32 0.29 -8.07 4.51
C VAL A 32 0.85 -6.77 3.94
N PHE A 33 0.04 -5.71 3.84
CA PHE A 33 0.53 -4.40 3.39
C PHE A 33 1.65 -3.88 4.30
N CYS A 34 1.53 -4.00 5.62
CA CYS A 34 2.56 -3.59 6.56
C CYS A 34 3.88 -4.32 6.32
N PHE A 35 3.83 -5.63 6.05
CA PHE A 35 5.03 -6.41 5.74
C PHE A 35 5.70 -5.93 4.44
N ILE A 36 4.91 -5.67 3.39
CA ILE A 36 5.45 -5.17 2.11
C ILE A 36 6.05 -3.76 2.26
N GLU A 37 5.44 -2.90 3.08
CA GLU A 37 6.00 -1.57 3.38
C GLU A 37 7.34 -1.66 4.11
N LEU A 38 7.49 -2.57 5.08
CA LEU A 38 8.76 -2.78 5.77
C LEU A 38 9.85 -3.28 4.82
N LEU A 39 9.51 -4.17 3.88
CA LEU A 39 10.43 -4.60 2.83
C LEU A 39 10.84 -3.43 1.93
N THR A 40 9.89 -2.58 1.55
CA THR A 40 10.17 -1.44 0.67
C THR A 40 11.04 -0.39 1.37
N LEU A 41 10.77 -0.12 2.64
CA LEU A 41 11.60 0.74 3.49
C LEU A 41 13.03 0.19 3.60
N PHE A 42 13.19 -1.12 3.79
CA PHE A 42 14.50 -1.76 3.81
C PHE A 42 15.27 -1.54 2.51
N VAL A 43 14.62 -1.73 1.35
CA VAL A 43 15.21 -1.46 0.03
C VAL A 43 15.56 0.03 -0.12
N ALA A 44 14.70 0.94 0.35
CA ALA A 44 14.96 2.37 0.32
C ALA A 44 16.19 2.77 1.15
N VAL A 45 16.38 2.17 2.33
CA VAL A 45 17.58 2.35 3.16
C VAL A 45 18.83 1.81 2.47
N LEU A 46 18.74 0.64 1.82
CA LEU A 46 19.85 0.08 1.03
C LEU A 46 20.25 1.00 -0.12
N HIS A 47 19.27 1.53 -0.86
CA HIS A 47 19.51 2.51 -1.93
C HIS A 47 20.17 3.78 -1.41
N GLY A 48 19.74 4.28 -0.24
CA GLY A 48 20.34 5.45 0.41
C GLY A 48 21.81 5.26 0.79
N ARG A 49 22.21 4.03 1.17
CA ARG A 49 23.61 3.71 1.53
C ARG A 49 24.48 3.36 0.32
N ARG A 50 23.93 2.66 -0.66
CA ARG A 50 24.63 2.27 -1.90
C ARG A 50 23.75 2.57 -3.10
N PRO A 51 23.83 3.78 -3.68
CA PRO A 51 23.06 4.11 -4.86
C PRO A 51 23.53 3.25 -6.02
N SER A 52 22.65 2.35 -6.48
CA SER A 52 22.89 1.53 -7.66
C SER A 52 21.61 1.46 -8.47
N LEU A 53 21.76 1.41 -9.79
CA LEU A 53 20.64 1.34 -10.72
C LEU A 53 19.76 0.11 -10.46
N GLY A 54 20.38 -1.02 -10.11
CA GLY A 54 19.67 -2.27 -9.79
C GLY A 54 18.76 -2.14 -8.57
N ILE A 55 19.24 -1.53 -7.48
CA ILE A 55 18.42 -1.33 -6.27
C ILE A 55 17.29 -0.34 -6.56
N LEU A 56 17.53 0.69 -7.38
CA LEU A 56 16.49 1.63 -7.79
C LEU A 56 15.37 0.93 -8.59
N LEU A 57 15.71 0.03 -9.51
CA LEU A 57 14.71 -0.74 -10.27
C LEU A 57 13.88 -1.64 -9.36
N ILE A 58 14.50 -2.28 -8.37
CA ILE A 58 13.79 -3.09 -7.38
C ILE A 58 12.83 -2.22 -6.56
N TYR A 59 13.28 -1.04 -6.12
CA TYR A 59 12.42 -0.09 -5.41
C TYR A 59 11.21 0.35 -6.24
N ILE A 60 11.41 0.73 -7.50
CA ILE A 60 10.33 1.12 -8.42
C ILE A 60 9.37 -0.05 -8.65
N ALA A 61 9.88 -1.27 -8.83
CA ALA A 61 9.04 -2.45 -9.01
C ALA A 61 8.19 -2.74 -7.76
N LEU A 62 8.74 -2.55 -6.56
CA LEU A 62 8.00 -2.67 -5.30
C LEU A 62 6.91 -1.60 -5.18
N GLU A 63 7.20 -0.34 -5.49
CA GLU A 63 6.20 0.74 -5.50
C GLU A 63 5.02 0.43 -6.45
N ILE A 64 5.32 0.06 -7.69
CA ILE A 64 4.29 -0.28 -8.68
C ILE A 64 3.49 -1.51 -8.24
N GLY A 65 4.18 -2.53 -7.68
CA GLY A 65 3.54 -3.73 -7.16
C GLY A 65 2.60 -3.44 -6.00
N LYS A 66 3.00 -2.58 -5.05
CA LYS A 66 2.16 -2.11 -3.94
C LYS A 66 0.90 -1.41 -4.45
N ALA A 67 1.05 -0.50 -5.41
CA ALA A 67 -0.07 0.23 -6.00
C ALA A 67 -1.04 -0.71 -6.73
N LEU A 68 -0.53 -1.65 -7.54
CA LEU A 68 -1.34 -2.65 -8.22
C LEU A 68 -2.10 -3.54 -7.23
N ALA A 69 -1.43 -4.05 -6.20
CA ALA A 69 -2.07 -4.87 -5.17
C ALA A 69 -3.18 -4.10 -4.43
N ALA A 70 -2.95 -2.83 -4.10
CA ALA A 70 -3.94 -1.98 -3.47
C ALA A 70 -5.17 -1.74 -4.38
N ILE A 71 -4.94 -1.46 -5.67
CA ILE A 71 -6.02 -1.26 -6.65
C ILE A 71 -6.80 -2.56 -6.87
N THR A 72 -6.13 -3.70 -7.04
CA THR A 72 -6.79 -4.99 -7.20
C THR A 72 -7.64 -5.34 -5.98
N LEU A 73 -7.11 -5.10 -4.77
CA LEU A 73 -7.86 -5.37 -3.55
C LEU A 73 -9.06 -4.42 -3.39
N ALA A 74 -8.89 -3.13 -3.73
CA ALA A 74 -9.98 -2.16 -3.79
C ALA A 74 -11.07 -2.60 -4.80
N LEU A 75 -10.65 -3.09 -5.97
CA LEU A 75 -11.54 -3.59 -7.00
C LEU A 75 -12.34 -4.80 -6.51
N ILE A 76 -11.67 -5.78 -5.88
CA ILE A 76 -12.31 -6.98 -5.32
C ILE A 76 -13.33 -6.60 -4.24
N THR A 77 -12.98 -5.65 -3.36
CA THR A 77 -13.89 -5.20 -2.28
C THR A 77 -15.17 -4.52 -2.78
N VAL A 78 -15.18 -3.99 -4.01
CA VAL A 78 -16.34 -3.30 -4.61
C VAL A 78 -17.09 -4.21 -5.59
N LEU A 79 -16.38 -4.84 -6.53
CA LEU A 79 -16.99 -5.62 -7.61
C LEU A 79 -17.47 -7.01 -7.18
N TYR A 80 -16.80 -7.65 -6.22
CA TYR A 80 -17.17 -9.00 -5.81
C TYR A 80 -18.36 -9.02 -4.84
N ASP A 81 -18.58 -7.92 -4.13
CA ASP A 81 -19.60 -7.85 -3.07
C ASP A 81 -20.96 -7.29 -3.54
N HIS A 82 -21.03 -6.80 -4.77
CA HIS A 82 -22.24 -6.43 -5.52
C HIS A 82 -23.41 -5.86 -4.69
N ASP A 83 -23.11 -4.96 -3.75
CA ASP A 83 -24.08 -4.27 -2.88
C ASP A 83 -25.10 -5.18 -2.16
N LYS A 84 -24.79 -6.47 -2.00
CA LYS A 84 -25.70 -7.38 -1.31
C LYS A 84 -25.53 -7.17 0.19
N ASP A 85 -26.65 -6.86 0.85
CA ASP A 85 -26.74 -6.89 2.31
C ASP A 85 -26.27 -8.27 2.80
N CYS A 86 -25.05 -8.37 3.35
CA CYS A 86 -24.48 -9.59 3.93
C CYS A 86 -25.25 -10.12 5.16
N LYS A 87 -26.48 -9.62 5.37
CA LYS A 87 -27.44 -10.14 6.35
C LYS A 87 -28.35 -11.23 5.77
N ILE A 88 -28.43 -11.36 4.42
CA ILE A 88 -29.37 -12.25 3.72
C ILE A 88 -28.65 -13.33 2.89
N THR A 89 -27.43 -13.08 2.42
CA THR A 89 -26.61 -14.04 1.68
C THR A 89 -25.20 -14.08 2.25
N GLU A 90 -24.70 -15.28 2.61
CA GLU A 90 -23.34 -15.49 3.13
C GLU A 90 -22.31 -14.88 2.17
N CYS A 91 -21.57 -13.89 2.66
CA CYS A 91 -20.52 -13.23 1.90
C CYS A 91 -19.26 -14.10 1.93
N ASN A 92 -18.78 -14.51 0.75
CA ASN A 92 -17.85 -15.64 0.60
C ASN A 92 -16.36 -15.28 0.83
N ILE A 93 -16.02 -14.02 1.13
CA ILE A 93 -14.62 -13.57 1.20
C ILE A 93 -14.29 -12.75 2.46
N PHE A 94 -15.08 -11.72 2.80
CA PHE A 94 -14.87 -10.91 4.00
C PHE A 94 -16.20 -10.37 4.56
N GLU A 95 -16.49 -10.64 5.84
CA GLU A 95 -17.62 -10.06 6.58
C GLU A 95 -17.31 -8.60 6.97
N PHE A 96 -17.41 -7.68 6.00
CA PHE A 96 -17.29 -6.25 6.27
C PHE A 96 -18.66 -5.59 6.41
N SER A 97 -18.79 -4.65 7.35
CA SER A 97 -19.92 -3.72 7.34
C SER A 97 -19.82 -2.75 6.14
N PRO A 98 -20.96 -2.23 5.62
CA PRO A 98 -20.95 -1.29 4.49
C PRO A 98 -20.05 -0.05 4.73
N MET A 99 -20.00 0.43 5.97
CA MET A 99 -19.21 1.61 6.33
C MET A 99 -17.71 1.30 6.43
N GLU A 100 -17.33 0.10 6.85
CA GLU A 100 -15.92 -0.33 6.83
C GLU A 100 -15.42 -0.53 5.40
N ARG A 101 -16.23 -1.09 4.50
CA ARG A 101 -15.87 -1.25 3.07
C ARG A 101 -15.56 0.09 2.42
N PHE A 102 -16.42 1.08 2.60
CA PHE A 102 -16.23 2.41 2.00
C PHE A 102 -14.93 3.08 2.51
N ARG A 103 -14.67 3.01 3.82
CA ARG A 103 -13.44 3.55 4.41
C ARG A 103 -12.19 2.80 3.94
N PHE A 104 -12.27 1.48 3.83
CA PHE A 104 -11.17 0.63 3.37
C PHE A 104 -10.84 0.88 1.89
N PHE A 105 -11.87 0.97 1.05
CA PHE A 105 -11.73 1.33 -0.36
C PHE A 105 -11.02 2.69 -0.53
N TRP A 106 -11.50 3.72 0.16
CA TRP A 106 -10.92 5.06 0.04
C TRP A 106 -9.48 5.11 0.55
N PHE A 107 -9.18 4.37 1.62
CA PHE A 107 -7.83 4.20 2.13
C PHE A 107 -6.90 3.58 1.08
N LEU A 108 -7.32 2.49 0.42
CA LEU A 108 -6.52 1.80 -0.60
C LEU A 108 -6.25 2.69 -1.83
N ILE A 109 -7.25 3.46 -2.28
CA ILE A 109 -7.09 4.39 -3.40
C ILE A 109 -6.12 5.53 -3.03
N ALA A 110 -6.28 6.13 -1.85
CA ALA A 110 -5.38 7.18 -1.37
C ALA A 110 -3.94 6.67 -1.26
N LYS A 111 -3.76 5.45 -0.74
CA LYS A 111 -2.47 4.78 -0.65
C LYS A 111 -1.86 4.52 -2.04
N ALA A 112 -2.63 3.99 -2.98
CA ALA A 112 -2.16 3.75 -4.34
C ALA A 112 -1.71 5.06 -5.03
N ALA A 113 -2.45 6.15 -4.81
CA ALA A 113 -2.09 7.46 -5.33
C ALA A 113 -0.78 8.01 -4.72
N LEU A 114 -0.59 7.86 -3.41
CA LEU A 114 0.62 8.28 -2.71
C LEU A 114 1.85 7.48 -3.19
N SER A 115 1.74 6.15 -3.26
CA SER A 115 2.81 5.27 -3.75
C SER A 115 3.21 5.61 -5.19
N MET A 116 2.24 5.83 -6.08
CA MET A 116 2.52 6.26 -7.46
C MET A 116 3.19 7.64 -7.51
N PHE A 117 2.78 8.58 -6.66
CA PHE A 117 3.43 9.89 -6.55
C PHE A 117 4.88 9.77 -6.08
N VAL A 118 5.15 8.97 -5.04
CA VAL A 118 6.51 8.72 -4.53
C VAL A 118 7.39 8.07 -5.59
N CYS A 119 6.84 7.12 -6.36
CA CYS A 119 7.52 6.49 -7.48
C CYS A 119 7.92 7.51 -8.56
N LEU A 120 7.01 8.41 -8.95
CA LEU A 120 7.30 9.50 -9.91
C LEU A 120 8.42 10.42 -9.40
N VAL A 121 8.36 10.81 -8.13
CA VAL A 121 9.40 11.64 -7.49
C VAL A 121 10.74 10.91 -7.47
N ALA A 122 10.77 9.61 -7.14
CA ALA A 122 11.98 8.81 -7.14
C ALA A 122 12.63 8.73 -8.53
N MET A 123 11.82 8.58 -9.58
CA MET A 123 12.30 8.61 -10.98
C MET A 123 12.83 9.99 -11.38
N ALA A 124 12.18 11.08 -10.96
CA ALA A 124 12.63 12.44 -11.26
C ALA A 124 13.97 12.76 -10.57
N VAL A 125 14.10 12.42 -9.28
CA VAL A 125 15.31 12.67 -8.49
C VAL A 125 16.49 11.81 -8.95
N SER A 126 16.23 10.56 -9.36
CA SER A 126 17.27 9.69 -9.89
C SER A 126 17.82 10.19 -11.23
N ARG A 127 16.98 10.66 -12.17
CA ARG A 127 17.47 11.29 -13.42
C ARG A 127 18.44 12.44 -13.17
N CYS A 128 18.16 13.27 -12.17
CA CYS A 128 19.02 14.40 -11.84
C CYS A 128 20.37 13.96 -11.26
N ARG A 129 20.41 12.85 -10.51
CA ARG A 129 21.61 12.35 -9.83
C ARG A 129 22.53 11.51 -10.73
N TYR A 130 21.98 10.71 -11.65
CA TYR A 130 22.76 9.87 -12.58
C TYR A 130 23.24 10.62 -13.84
N PHE A 131 22.74 11.83 -14.11
CA PHE A 131 23.19 12.66 -15.24
C PHE A 131 24.34 13.62 -14.86
N LEU A 132 24.59 13.80 -13.56
CA LEU A 132 25.63 14.67 -12.99
C LEU A 132 26.89 13.91 -12.55
N GLN A 133 26.98 12.62 -12.86
CA GLN A 133 28.08 11.72 -12.53
C GLN A 133 28.68 11.17 -13.81
#